data_AF-A0A2U1PZW0-F1
#
_entry.id   AF-A0A2U1PZW0-F1
#
_cell.length_a   1.000
_cell.length_b   1.000
_cell.length_c   1.000
_cell.angle_alpha   90.00
_cell.angle_beta   90.00
_cell.angle_gamma   90.00
#
_symmetry.space_group_name_H-M   'P 1'
#
loop_
_entity.id
_entity.type
_entity.pdbx_description
1 polymer ?
#
loop_
_entity_poly.entity_id
_entity_poly.type
_entity_poly.pdbx_seq_one_letter_code
_entity_poly.pdbx_strand_id
1 'polypeptide(L)'
;MYLVKTRLVGHQATGPTGVCLKKVGKIEHVVIISGAKLGGKLFPLPKLAEAAYTSLIDIPSLHIFGEYDIARPNAPELVEAYVDPLVIYHHGGHEVPKLDEQGLEIMFEFLKRINATL
;
A
#
# COMPACT_ATOMS: atom_id res chain seq x y z
N MET A 1 -10.75 8.11 -1.59
CA MET A 1 -9.99 7.07 -0.88
C MET A 1 -10.39 5.71 -1.43
N TYR A 2 -9.64 5.19 -2.40
CA TYR A 2 -9.90 3.85 -2.90
C TYR A 2 -9.22 2.85 -1.97
N LEU A 3 -9.98 1.91 -1.41
CA LEU A 3 -9.44 0.76 -0.66
C LEU A 3 -8.83 -0.21 -1.69
N VAL A 4 -7.61 0.09 -2.14
CA VAL A 4 -6.97 -0.66 -3.22
C VAL A 4 -6.13 -1.77 -2.63
N LYS A 5 -6.48 -3.03 -2.92
CA LYS A 5 -5.55 -4.15 -2.70
C LYS A 5 -4.26 -3.87 -3.47
N THR A 6 -3.16 -3.78 -2.75
CA THR A 6 -1.76 -3.43 -3.12
C THR A 6 -1.34 -3.79 -4.55
N ARG A 7 -1.76 -4.96 -5.04
CA ARG A 7 -1.57 -5.47 -6.41
C ARG A 7 -1.91 -4.47 -7.53
N LEU A 8 -3.00 -3.73 -7.37
CA LEU A 8 -3.64 -2.97 -8.44
C LEU A 8 -2.83 -1.71 -8.80
N VAL A 9 -2.08 -1.18 -7.84
CA VAL A 9 -1.29 0.07 -7.97
C VAL A 9 -0.02 -0.20 -8.77
N GLY A 10 0.79 -1.19 -8.38
CA GLY A 10 1.99 -1.55 -9.12
C GLY A 10 1.68 -1.92 -10.58
N HIS A 11 0.60 -2.66 -10.82
CA HIS A 11 0.16 -3.00 -12.17
C HIS A 11 -0.51 -1.87 -12.96
N GLN A 12 -0.85 -0.73 -12.35
CA GLN A 12 -1.25 0.45 -13.10
C GLN A 12 -0.04 1.37 -13.33
N ALA A 13 0.88 1.40 -12.38
CA ALA A 13 2.09 2.23 -12.39
C ALA A 13 3.12 1.80 -13.45
N THR A 14 3.09 0.55 -13.91
CA THR A 14 4.01 0.03 -14.95
C THR A 14 3.73 0.52 -16.38
N GLY A 15 2.99 1.62 -16.56
CA GLY A 15 2.81 2.28 -17.87
C GLY A 15 1.71 1.65 -18.76
N PRO A 16 1.80 1.77 -20.10
CA PRO A 16 0.75 1.37 -21.05
C PRO A 16 0.34 -0.12 -21.00
N THR A 17 1.17 -0.97 -20.37
CA THR A 17 0.95 -2.41 -20.21
C THR A 17 0.15 -2.76 -18.97
N GLY A 18 -0.28 -1.77 -18.18
CA GLY A 18 -0.94 -2.00 -16.92
C GLY A 18 -2.21 -2.84 -17.07
N VAL A 19 -2.24 -4.01 -16.44
CA VAL A 19 -3.34 -4.99 -16.61
C VAL A 19 -4.50 -4.77 -15.65
N CYS A 20 -4.31 -3.91 -14.65
CA CYS A 20 -5.24 -3.60 -13.58
C CYS A 20 -5.61 -2.10 -13.58
N LEU A 21 -6.76 -1.76 -13.01
CA LEU A 21 -7.24 -0.36 -12.88
C LEU A 21 -7.30 0.45 -14.19
N LYS A 22 -7.45 -0.22 -15.35
CA LYS A 22 -7.50 0.43 -16.67
C LYS A 22 -8.58 1.51 -16.85
N LYS A 23 -9.61 1.52 -15.99
CA LYS A 23 -10.71 2.50 -16.00
C LYS A 23 -10.55 3.60 -14.95
N VAL A 24 -9.46 3.58 -14.19
CA VAL A 24 -9.12 4.61 -13.21
C VAL A 24 -8.03 5.49 -13.84
N GLY A 25 -8.09 6.79 -13.59
CA GLY A 25 -6.99 7.70 -13.95
C GLY A 25 -5.68 7.28 -13.28
N LYS A 26 -4.57 7.92 -13.67
CA LYS A 26 -3.27 7.67 -13.04
C LYS A 26 -3.41 7.83 -11.52
N ILE A 27 -2.99 6.82 -10.76
CA ILE A 27 -2.92 6.94 -9.29
C ILE A 27 -1.76 7.84 -8.93
N GLU A 28 -2.03 8.83 -8.09
CA GLU A 28 -1.03 9.79 -7.61
C GLU A 28 -0.56 9.50 -6.19
N HIS A 29 -1.36 8.80 -5.38
CA HIS A 29 -1.04 8.42 -4.00
C HIS A 29 -1.94 7.27 -3.55
N VAL A 30 -1.53 6.54 -2.51
CA VAL A 30 -2.31 5.40 -1.99
C VAL A 30 -2.31 5.32 -0.46
N VAL A 31 -3.44 4.86 0.08
CA VAL A 31 -3.56 4.42 1.47
C VAL A 31 -3.90 2.94 1.44
N ILE A 32 -3.07 2.12 2.08
CA ILE A 32 -3.18 0.67 2.13
C ILE A 32 -3.47 0.27 3.56
N ILE A 33 -4.60 -0.40 3.78
CA ILE A 33 -5.02 -0.90 5.09
C ILE A 33 -4.96 -2.42 5.04
N SER A 34 -4.23 -3.02 5.97
CA SER A 34 -4.11 -4.48 6.10
C SER A 34 -3.61 -5.15 4.81
N GLY A 35 -2.65 -4.47 4.15
CA GLY A 35 -2.06 -4.93 2.90
C GLY A 35 -0.99 -6.00 3.10
N ALA A 36 -0.79 -6.84 2.08
CA ALA A 36 0.33 -7.77 2.00
C ALA A 36 0.87 -7.85 0.57
N LYS A 37 2.15 -8.19 0.43
CA LYS A 37 2.74 -8.52 -0.87
C LYS A 37 2.43 -9.97 -1.26
N LEU A 38 1.91 -10.15 -2.47
CA LEU A 38 1.79 -11.45 -3.12
C LEU A 38 3.17 -11.87 -3.63
N GLY A 39 3.51 -13.15 -3.46
CA GLY A 39 4.88 -13.62 -3.69
C GLY A 39 5.84 -13.26 -2.57
N GLY A 40 5.36 -13.37 -1.33
CA GLY A 40 6.16 -13.31 -0.12
C GLY A 40 5.92 -14.57 0.73
N LYS A 41 6.26 -14.52 2.01
CA LYS A 41 6.21 -15.70 2.90
C LYS A 41 4.85 -16.41 2.99
N LEU A 42 3.74 -15.66 3.08
CA LEU A 42 2.40 -16.22 3.33
C LEU A 42 1.53 -16.39 2.08
N PHE A 43 1.79 -15.62 1.01
CA PHE A 43 0.92 -15.59 -0.16
C PHE A 43 1.70 -15.97 -1.42
N PRO A 44 1.18 -16.90 -2.24
CA PRO A 44 1.82 -17.29 -3.49
C PRO A 44 1.92 -16.10 -4.44
N LEU A 45 2.88 -16.16 -5.37
CA LEU A 45 3.00 -15.21 -6.47
C LEU A 45 2.14 -15.68 -7.65
N PRO A 46 0.94 -15.12 -7.89
CA PRO A 46 0.25 -15.40 -9.14
C PRO A 46 1.00 -14.76 -10.31
N LYS A 47 0.92 -15.38 -11.49
CA LYS A 47 1.57 -14.88 -12.72
C LYS A 47 1.25 -13.41 -13.02
N LEU A 48 0.01 -12.99 -12.75
CA LEU A 48 -0.44 -11.60 -12.90
C LEU A 48 0.00 -10.68 -11.74
N ALA A 49 0.98 -11.10 -10.93
CA ALA A 49 1.64 -10.27 -9.92
C ALA A 49 3.17 -10.21 -10.11
N GLU A 50 3.74 -11.01 -11.03
CA GLU A 50 5.20 -11.08 -11.26
C GLU A 50 5.81 -9.72 -11.57
N ALA A 51 5.11 -8.90 -12.38
CA ALA A 51 5.63 -7.59 -12.77
C ALA A 51 5.35 -6.47 -11.74
N ALA A 52 4.49 -6.70 -10.73
CA ALA A 52 3.92 -5.62 -9.90
C ALA A 52 4.95 -4.84 -9.08
N TYR A 53 6.04 -5.52 -8.73
CA TYR A 53 7.06 -5.04 -7.79
C TYR A 53 8.46 -5.15 -8.40
N THR A 54 8.56 -5.19 -9.74
CA THR A 54 9.85 -5.27 -10.45
C THR A 54 10.65 -3.97 -10.39
N SER A 55 9.97 -2.85 -10.16
CA SER A 55 10.54 -1.55 -9.84
C SER A 55 9.89 -1.00 -8.58
N LEU A 56 10.60 -0.12 -7.87
CA LEU A 56 10.00 0.60 -6.75
C LEU A 56 8.82 1.43 -7.23
N ILE A 57 7.78 1.47 -6.41
CA ILE A 57 6.57 2.24 -6.65
C ILE A 57 6.81 3.65 -6.11
N ASP A 58 7.04 4.58 -7.02
CA ASP A 58 7.39 5.98 -6.73
C ASP A 58 6.15 6.89 -6.73
N ILE A 59 5.27 6.65 -5.76
CA ILE A 59 4.16 7.55 -5.41
C ILE A 59 4.02 7.60 -3.89
N PRO A 60 3.57 8.73 -3.31
CA PRO A 60 3.27 8.82 -1.89
C PRO A 60 2.36 7.67 -1.44
N SER A 61 2.79 6.96 -0.40
CA SER A 61 2.02 5.85 0.16
C SER A 61 1.97 5.88 1.68
N LEU A 62 0.79 5.55 2.22
CA LEU A 62 0.56 5.31 3.64
C LEU A 62 0.10 3.86 3.82
N HIS A 63 0.77 3.13 4.70
CA HIS A 63 0.46 1.73 4.99
C HIS A 63 0.03 1.61 6.45
N ILE A 64 -1.08 0.92 6.69
CA ILE A 64 -1.62 0.75 8.04
C ILE A 64 -1.78 -0.75 8.31
N PHE A 65 -1.14 -1.23 9.38
CA PHE A 65 -1.09 -2.65 9.73
C PHE A 65 -1.58 -2.92 11.15
N GLY A 66 -2.44 -3.93 11.30
CA GLY A 66 -2.82 -4.45 12.61
C GLY A 66 -1.70 -5.29 13.21
N GLU A 67 -1.36 -5.06 14.48
CA GLU A 67 -0.35 -5.83 15.21
C GLU A 67 -0.63 -7.34 15.18
N TYR A 68 -1.91 -7.72 15.22
CA TYR A 68 -2.40 -9.09 15.20
C TYR A 68 -2.94 -9.54 13.84
N ASP A 69 -2.71 -8.77 12.77
CA ASP A 69 -3.11 -9.20 11.43
C ASP A 69 -2.28 -10.43 11.01
N ILE A 70 -2.96 -11.51 10.66
CA ILE A 70 -2.35 -12.76 10.16
C ILE A 70 -1.53 -12.54 8.89
N ALA A 71 -1.83 -11.50 8.11
CA ALA A 71 -1.13 -11.14 6.88
C ALA A 71 0.08 -10.22 7.13
N ARG A 72 0.21 -9.64 8.33
CA ARG A 72 1.30 -8.73 8.72
C ARG A 72 2.71 -9.27 8.45
N PRO A 73 3.01 -10.58 8.57
CA PRO A 73 4.35 -11.08 8.23
C PRO A 73 4.81 -10.77 6.80
N ASN A 74 3.88 -10.48 5.87
CA ASN A 74 4.18 -10.04 4.50
C ASN A 74 4.16 -8.52 4.32
N ALA A 75 3.92 -7.74 5.39
CA ALA A 75 3.91 -6.28 5.36
C ALA A 75 5.30 -5.68 5.05
N PRO A 76 6.43 -6.14 5.61
CA PRO A 76 7.74 -5.56 5.33
C PRO A 76 8.09 -5.57 3.84
N GLU A 77 7.90 -6.71 3.16
CA GLU A 77 8.18 -6.80 1.71
C GLU A 77 7.28 -5.88 0.87
N LEU A 78 6.07 -5.60 1.36
CA LEU A 78 5.17 -4.66 0.70
C LEU A 78 5.64 -3.22 0.89
N VAL A 79 6.03 -2.85 2.11
CA VAL A 79 6.55 -1.52 2.44
C VAL A 79 7.83 -1.23 1.62
N GLU A 80 8.73 -2.21 1.54
CA GLU A 80 9.97 -2.12 0.75
C GLU A 80 9.74 -1.92 -0.76
N ALA A 81 8.54 -2.23 -1.26
CA ALA A 81 8.22 -2.01 -2.67
C ALA A 81 7.86 -0.55 -3.00
N TYR A 82 7.75 0.34 -2.00
CA TYR A 82 7.41 1.76 -2.17
C TYR A 82 8.59 2.66 -1.82
N VAL A 83 8.67 3.81 -2.50
CA VAL A 83 9.62 4.88 -2.14
C VAL A 83 9.07 5.69 -0.97
N ASP A 84 9.90 5.87 0.07
CA ASP A 84 9.60 6.65 1.29
C ASP A 84 8.15 6.51 1.84
N PRO A 85 7.69 5.28 2.12
CA PRO A 85 6.34 5.05 2.64
C PRO A 85 6.21 5.51 4.09
N LEU A 86 5.05 6.08 4.44
CA LEU A 86 4.64 6.24 5.84
C LEU A 86 3.94 4.98 6.34
N VAL A 87 4.17 4.62 7.59
CA VAL A 87 3.62 3.39 8.19
C VAL A 87 2.96 3.69 9.54
N ILE A 88 1.74 3.17 9.73
CA ILE A 88 1.03 3.18 11.00
C ILE A 88 0.81 1.75 11.47
N TYR A 89 1.03 1.49 12.75
CA TYR A 89 0.61 0.26 13.40
C TYR A 89 -0.58 0.54 14.32
N HIS A 90 -1.55 -0.35 14.36
CA HIS A 90 -2.66 -0.29 15.33
C HIS A 90 -2.81 -1.62 16.05
N HIS A 91 -3.38 -1.59 17.25
CA HIS A 91 -3.53 -2.77 18.10
C HIS A 91 -4.50 -3.84 17.56
N GLY A 92 -5.10 -3.65 16.39
CA GLY A 92 -6.12 -4.54 15.84
C GLY A 92 -5.55 -5.73 15.05
N GLY A 93 -6.48 -6.49 14.46
CA GLY A 93 -6.18 -7.53 13.48
C GLY A 93 -6.37 -7.05 12.04
N HIS A 94 -6.96 -7.91 11.19
CA HIS A 94 -7.29 -7.59 9.80
C HIS A 94 -8.59 -6.78 9.72
N GLU A 95 -8.53 -5.49 10.08
CA GLU A 95 -9.70 -4.62 10.21
C GLU A 95 -9.42 -3.19 9.73
N VAL A 96 -10.45 -2.35 9.72
CA VAL A 96 -10.27 -0.91 9.51
C VAL A 96 -9.79 -0.31 10.84
N PRO A 97 -8.66 0.42 10.86
CA PRO A 97 -8.01 0.85 12.10
C PRO A 97 -8.79 1.95 12.79
N LYS A 98 -8.83 1.89 14.13
CA LYS A 98 -9.04 3.08 14.96
C LYS A 98 -7.67 3.67 15.27
N LEU A 99 -7.40 4.87 14.77
CA LEU A 99 -6.11 5.54 14.98
C LEU A 99 -6.01 6.13 16.38
N ASP A 100 -4.86 5.93 17.02
CA ASP A 100 -4.45 6.63 18.23
C ASP A 100 -3.79 7.97 17.88
N GLU A 101 -3.28 8.68 18.89
CA GLU A 101 -2.64 10.00 18.70
C GLU A 101 -1.46 9.93 17.72
N GLN A 102 -0.59 8.93 17.87
CA GLN A 102 0.56 8.72 16.97
C GLN A 102 0.12 8.39 15.54
N GLY A 103 -0.86 7.51 15.38
CA GLY A 103 -1.43 7.19 14.07
C GLY A 103 -2.07 8.40 13.40
N LEU A 104 -2.73 9.27 14.17
CA LEU A 104 -3.29 10.53 13.67
C LEU A 104 -2.19 11.49 13.23
N GLU A 105 -1.09 11.63 13.97
CA GLU A 105 0.06 12.47 13.58
C GLU A 105 0.63 12.06 12.23
N ILE A 106 0.85 10.76 12.02
CA ILE A 106 1.38 10.22 10.75
C ILE A 106 0.36 10.39 9.62
N MET A 107 -0.94 10.19 9.88
CA MET A 107 -2.00 10.47 8.91
C MET A 107 -2.00 11.95 8.49
N PHE A 108 -1.86 12.88 9.44
CA PHE A 108 -1.78 14.30 9.12
C PHE A 108 -0.52 14.65 8.33
N GLU A 109 0.61 14.02 8.63
CA GLU A 109 1.83 14.15 7.83
C GLU A 109 1.59 13.68 6.39
N PHE A 110 0.98 12.52 6.21
CA PHE A 110 0.65 12.00 4.88
C PHE A 110 -0.28 12.94 4.10
N LEU A 111 -1.33 13.45 4.75
CA LEU A 111 -2.26 14.41 4.14
C LEU A 111 -1.56 15.71 3.72
N LYS A 112 -0.58 16.19 4.50
CA LYS A 112 0.26 17.33 4.12
C LYS A 112 1.10 17.02 2.88
N ARG A 113 1.73 15.84 2.83
CA ARG A 113 2.57 15.42 1.68
C ARG A 113 1.76 15.41 0.38
N ILE A 114 0.58 14.79 0.38
CA ILE A 114 -0.25 14.71 -0.83
C ILE A 114 -0.86 16.07 -1.21
N ASN A 115 -1.19 16.94 -0.25
CA ASN A 115 -1.68 18.28 -0.55
C ASN A 115 -0.60 19.22 -1.09
N ALA A 116 0.68 19.01 -0.74
CA ALA A 116 1.80 19.78 -1.30
C ALA A 116 2.15 19.35 -2.75
N THR A 117 1.56 18.25 -3.22
CA THR A 117 1.78 17.69 -4.56
C THR A 117 0.68 18.11 -5.55
N LEU A 118 -0.40 18.76 -5.06
CA LEU A 118 -1.48 19.37 -5.84
C LEU A 118 -1.18 20.85 -6.15
#